data_AF-A0A5C5Y3F3-F1
#
_entry.id   AF-A0A5C5Y3F3-F1
#
_cell.length_a   1.000
_cell.length_b   1.000
_cell.length_c   1.000
_cell.angle_alpha   90.00
_cell.angle_beta   90.00
_cell.angle_gamma   90.00
#
_symmetry.space_group_name_H-M   'P 1'
#
loop_
_entity.id
_entity.type
_entity.pdbx_description
1 polymer ?
#
loop_
_entity_poly.entity_id
_entity_poly.type
_entity_poly.pdbx_seq_one_letter_code
_entity_poly.pdbx_strand_id
1 'polypeptide(L)'
;MCICGFFCLPHLAFARRATAAIPSLSQSYRLVVYHDCRFVSLVHPEAAAGGFGSGFIMAHQQNNRLSFRRSANGLRRSLIAALSVLPFRSWADDTTSVKSDAAELDENEKQILVVVGPSTHPPGTHEVAAGGRLVAHCMMHPLNAPPIRAIVVDHWPDAETQSKADSIVFIGDMFPPTKFANTESILDELAGMMDRGCGIVCLHYATGLEAKDVGPEGQHPLLQWMGGYFATRCDHHRSVARIFDAATIENASADHPVGAGWEPFTLHDEPYINNYFGPDANRMLPGAIPLATSMLPPEAPERQVVAWGINRADGGRGFGIVMPHYYRNWANDPLRTLICNGIAWSTGADVPKDGFKTAAPNLKQFDPDSIEPQARKKAKTR
;
A
#
# COMPACT_ATOMS: atom_id res chain seq x y z
N MET A 1 14.02 25.91 50.21
CA MET A 1 15.17 25.42 49.40
C MET A 1 14.92 23.95 49.16
N CYS A 2 14.17 23.50 48.14
CA CYS A 2 14.30 23.63 46.68
C CYS A 2 15.58 23.02 46.09
N ILE A 3 15.36 22.21 45.03
CA ILE A 3 16.27 21.67 43.98
C ILE A 3 16.83 20.27 44.30
N CYS A 4 16.83 19.24 43.43
CA CYS A 4 16.18 18.92 42.14
C CYS A 4 16.45 17.42 41.85
N GLY A 5 15.60 16.79 41.04
CA GLY A 5 15.85 15.45 40.50
C GLY A 5 14.69 14.90 39.69
N PHE A 6 14.35 15.55 38.57
CA PHE A 6 13.41 15.06 37.55
C PHE A 6 14.10 14.05 36.63
N PHE A 7 13.47 12.89 36.41
CA PHE A 7 13.53 12.18 35.13
C PHE A 7 12.09 11.91 34.69
N CYS A 8 11.78 12.40 33.49
CA CYS A 8 10.50 12.26 32.80
C CYS A 8 10.81 11.72 31.39
N LEU A 9 10.10 10.67 30.97
CA LEU A 9 9.91 10.21 29.58
C LEU A 9 8.57 9.43 29.55
N PRO A 10 7.88 9.37 28.39
CA PRO A 10 6.52 9.90 28.29
C PRO A 10 5.46 8.85 27.94
N HIS A 11 4.21 9.27 28.17
CA HIS A 11 2.93 8.78 27.70
C HIS A 11 2.91 7.74 26.56
N LEU A 12 2.41 6.54 26.90
CA LEU A 12 1.69 5.65 26.00
C LEU A 12 0.18 5.90 26.15
N ALA A 13 -0.48 5.97 25.00
CA ALA A 13 -1.86 6.38 24.82
C ALA A 13 -2.90 5.44 25.47
N PHE A 14 -4.05 6.04 25.76
CA PHE A 14 -5.24 5.48 26.42
C PHE A 14 -5.75 4.17 25.78
N ALA A 15 -5.79 3.09 26.57
CA ALA A 15 -6.79 2.03 26.41
C ALA A 15 -7.97 2.33 27.34
N ARG A 16 -9.18 2.51 26.81
CA ARG A 16 -10.39 2.67 27.64
C ARG A 16 -10.62 1.37 28.42
N ARG A 17 -10.40 1.43 29.74
CA ARG A 17 -10.76 0.37 30.69
C ARG A 17 -12.27 0.34 30.87
N ALA A 18 -12.91 -0.77 30.54
CA ALA A 18 -14.24 -1.09 31.03
C ALA A 18 -14.12 -2.18 32.10
N THR A 19 -14.29 -1.80 33.36
CA THR A 19 -14.47 -2.74 34.49
C THR A 19 -15.96 -2.88 34.76
N ALA A 20 -16.55 -4.03 34.43
CA ALA A 20 -17.89 -4.38 34.88
C ALA A 20 -17.77 -5.17 36.18
N ALA A 21 -18.30 -4.63 37.28
CA ALA A 21 -18.45 -5.37 38.53
C ALA A 21 -19.75 -6.18 38.46
N ILE A 22 -19.66 -7.50 38.59
CA ILE A 22 -20.81 -8.40 38.70
C ILE A 22 -21.09 -8.60 40.20
N PRO A 23 -22.20 -8.09 40.76
CA PRO A 23 -22.48 -8.24 42.18
C PRO A 23 -23.06 -9.63 42.47
N SER A 24 -22.18 -10.60 42.75
CA SER A 24 -22.44 -11.78 43.62
C SER A 24 -21.34 -12.86 43.59
N LEU A 25 -20.12 -12.57 43.13
CA LEU A 25 -18.98 -13.47 43.25
C LEU A 25 -17.78 -12.69 43.79
N SER A 26 -17.15 -13.18 44.87
CA SER A 26 -16.04 -12.51 45.56
C SER A 26 -14.68 -12.58 44.83
N GLN A 27 -14.66 -12.78 43.51
CA GLN A 27 -13.41 -12.86 42.74
C GLN A 27 -13.54 -12.19 41.37
N SER A 28 -12.50 -11.44 40.99
CA SER A 28 -12.42 -10.64 39.77
C SER A 28 -11.83 -11.45 38.60
N TYR A 29 -12.56 -11.55 37.49
CA TYR A 29 -12.07 -12.15 36.24
C TYR A 29 -11.67 -11.07 35.23
N ARG A 30 -10.68 -11.35 34.38
CA ARG A 30 -10.30 -10.48 33.25
C ARG A 30 -10.93 -11.00 31.96
N LEU A 31 -11.65 -10.14 31.25
CA LEU A 31 -12.14 -10.39 29.91
C LEU A 31 -11.15 -9.78 28.92
N VAL A 32 -10.65 -10.57 27.96
CA VAL A 32 -9.82 -10.09 26.85
C VAL A 32 -10.57 -10.41 25.56
N VAL A 33 -10.85 -9.39 24.77
CA VAL A 33 -11.53 -9.50 23.48
C VAL A 33 -10.51 -9.14 22.39
N TYR A 34 -10.30 -10.04 21.44
CA TYR A 34 -9.51 -9.77 20.25
C TYR A 34 -10.46 -9.41 19.12
N HIS A 35 -10.28 -8.23 18.51
CA HIS A 35 -10.96 -7.89 17.27
C HIS A 35 -10.45 -8.84 16.19
N ASP A 36 -11.39 -9.48 15.48
CA ASP A 36 -11.23 -10.46 14.39
C ASP A 36 -11.15 -11.96 14.68
N CYS A 37 -11.73 -12.45 15.79
CA CYS A 37 -12.08 -13.88 15.90
C CYS A 37 -13.29 -14.13 16.82
N ARG A 38 -14.26 -14.96 16.41
CA ARG A 38 -15.44 -15.38 17.22
C ARG A 38 -15.06 -16.36 18.35
N PHE A 39 -14.15 -16.00 19.24
CA PHE A 39 -13.79 -16.79 20.40
C PHE A 39 -13.70 -15.93 21.66
N VAL A 40 -14.23 -16.44 22.77
CA VAL A 40 -14.08 -15.85 24.12
C VAL A 40 -13.27 -16.84 24.95
N SER A 41 -12.20 -16.36 25.57
CA SER A 41 -11.40 -17.16 26.52
C SER A 41 -11.51 -16.55 27.92
N LEU A 42 -11.79 -17.39 28.91
CA LEU A 42 -11.76 -17.03 30.33
C LEU A 42 -10.45 -17.52 30.91
N VAL A 43 -9.60 -16.60 31.37
CA VAL A 43 -8.31 -16.93 31.98
C VAL A 43 -8.41 -16.72 33.48
N HIS A 44 -8.10 -17.77 34.25
CA HIS A 44 -8.02 -17.72 35.71
C HIS A 44 -6.70 -17.02 36.14
N PRO A 45 -6.69 -16.17 37.18
CA PRO A 45 -5.51 -15.36 37.52
C PRO A 45 -4.39 -16.12 38.29
N GLU A 46 -4.20 -17.41 38.03
CA GLU A 46 -3.00 -18.17 38.43
C GLU A 46 -2.61 -19.14 37.32
N ALA A 47 -2.10 -18.60 36.22
CA ALA A 47 -1.38 -19.34 35.19
C ALA A 47 -0.22 -18.47 34.67
N ALA A 48 0.60 -18.00 35.61
CA ALA A 48 1.88 -17.35 35.35
C ALA A 48 2.97 -18.03 36.17
N ALA A 49 3.01 -19.37 36.15
CA ALA A 49 4.17 -20.17 36.53
C ALA A 49 3.90 -21.65 36.18
N GLY A 50 4.70 -22.24 35.30
CA GLY A 50 4.76 -23.68 35.09
C GLY A 50 3.85 -24.23 34.00
N GLY A 51 4.42 -25.02 33.09
CA GLY A 51 3.74 -25.58 31.93
C GLY A 51 2.74 -26.70 32.22
N PHE A 52 2.03 -27.05 31.14
CA PHE A 52 1.12 -28.19 30.86
C PHE A 52 -0.36 -27.82 30.59
N GLY A 53 -0.76 -28.05 29.34
CA GLY A 53 -2.09 -28.53 28.92
C GLY A 53 -3.22 -27.51 28.80
N SER A 54 -3.39 -26.89 27.63
CA SER A 54 -4.63 -26.21 27.25
C SER A 54 -5.67 -27.23 26.74
N GLY A 55 -6.74 -27.44 27.50
CA GLY A 55 -7.94 -28.13 27.02
C GLY A 55 -8.87 -27.18 26.30
N PHE A 56 -9.19 -27.44 25.03
CA PHE A 56 -10.15 -26.67 24.24
C PHE A 56 -11.58 -27.16 24.48
N ILE A 57 -12.53 -26.25 24.72
CA ILE A 57 -13.96 -26.51 24.62
C ILE A 57 -14.45 -25.82 23.35
N MET A 58 -14.85 -26.60 22.34
CA MET A 58 -15.50 -26.06 21.14
C MET A 58 -17.00 -25.94 21.35
N ALA A 59 -17.56 -24.76 21.07
CA ALA A 59 -18.99 -24.55 20.92
C ALA A 59 -19.28 -24.20 19.45
N HIS A 60 -20.23 -24.91 18.84
CA HIS A 60 -20.73 -24.61 17.49
C HIS A 60 -22.16 -24.08 17.60
N GLN A 61 -22.44 -22.93 16.98
CA GLN A 61 -23.75 -22.27 17.06
C GLN A 61 -24.52 -22.50 15.75
N GLN A 62 -25.69 -23.14 15.85
CA GLN A 62 -26.74 -23.10 14.82
C GLN A 62 -28.10 -22.96 15.51
N ASN A 63 -28.92 -22.00 15.06
CA ASN A 63 -30.30 -21.77 15.47
C ASN A 63 -30.59 -21.76 16.99
N ASN A 64 -29.92 -20.87 17.72
CA ASN A 64 -30.31 -20.40 19.06
C ASN A 64 -30.55 -21.47 20.15
N ARG A 65 -29.93 -22.64 20.07
CA ARG A 65 -29.84 -23.60 21.18
C ARG A 65 -28.40 -24.10 21.37
N LEU A 66 -27.90 -24.03 22.60
CA LEU A 66 -26.63 -24.67 22.99
C LEU A 66 -26.87 -26.14 23.30
N SER A 67 -26.02 -27.02 22.75
CA SER A 67 -25.95 -28.43 23.16
C SER A 67 -24.49 -28.81 23.44
N PHE A 68 -24.28 -29.59 24.50
CA PHE A 68 -22.95 -30.06 24.92
C PHE A 68 -22.76 -31.51 24.49
N ARG A 69 -21.69 -31.82 23.75
CA ARG A 69 -21.22 -33.20 23.54
C ARG A 69 -20.01 -33.49 24.43
N ARG A 70 -20.10 -34.55 25.23
CA ARG A 70 -18.96 -35.11 25.98
C ARG A 70 -18.11 -35.99 25.06
N SER A 71 -16.80 -35.79 25.07
CA SER A 71 -15.83 -36.83 24.73
C SER A 71 -15.56 -37.68 25.97
N ALA A 72 -15.56 -39.00 25.80
CA ALA A 72 -15.40 -39.97 26.87
C ALA A 72 -13.91 -40.11 27.26
N ASN A 73 -13.58 -39.81 28.51
CA ASN A 73 -12.76 -40.65 29.41
C ASN A 73 -12.38 -39.89 30.69
N GLY A 74 -12.58 -40.52 31.85
CA GLY A 74 -11.85 -40.21 33.09
C GLY A 74 -12.60 -39.41 34.16
N LEU A 75 -12.92 -40.09 35.27
CA LEU A 75 -13.54 -39.60 36.50
C LEU A 75 -12.83 -38.37 37.12
N ARG A 76 -13.61 -37.36 37.54
CA ARG A 76 -13.79 -36.98 38.97
C ARG A 76 -14.91 -35.93 39.13
N ARG A 77 -15.54 -35.98 40.30
CA ARG A 77 -16.84 -35.39 40.68
C ARG A 77 -16.78 -33.89 41.00
N SER A 78 -17.99 -33.31 41.04
CA SER A 78 -18.43 -32.05 41.71
C SER A 78 -18.39 -30.82 40.79
N LEU A 79 -19.42 -29.98 40.62
CA LEU A 79 -20.62 -29.65 41.39
C LEU A 79 -21.70 -29.22 40.37
N ILE A 80 -22.95 -29.70 40.46
CA ILE A 80 -24.07 -29.17 39.65
C ILE A 80 -24.68 -28.01 40.41
N ALA A 81 -24.46 -26.78 39.95
CA ALA A 81 -25.25 -25.62 40.40
C ALA A 81 -26.50 -25.52 39.53
N ALA A 82 -27.66 -25.81 40.11
CA ALA A 82 -28.95 -25.54 39.50
C ALA A 82 -29.19 -24.02 39.49
N LEU A 83 -29.17 -23.40 38.31
CA LEU A 83 -29.68 -22.04 38.14
C LEU A 83 -31.20 -22.11 37.97
N SER A 84 -31.91 -21.69 39.01
CA SER A 84 -33.33 -21.36 38.98
C SER A 84 -33.60 -20.24 37.96
N VAL A 85 -34.53 -20.50 37.04
CA VAL A 85 -35.10 -19.51 36.13
C VAL A 85 -35.95 -18.53 36.94
N LEU A 86 -35.54 -17.27 37.03
CA LEU A 86 -36.39 -16.17 37.50
C LEU A 86 -36.94 -15.42 36.28
N PRO A 87 -38.21 -14.95 36.33
CA PRO A 87 -38.85 -14.29 35.20
C PRO A 87 -38.22 -12.92 34.97
N PHE A 88 -37.74 -12.67 33.75
CA PHE A 88 -37.26 -11.36 33.33
C PHE A 88 -38.45 -10.40 33.30
N ARG A 89 -38.47 -9.46 34.25
CA ARG A 89 -39.42 -8.35 34.29
C ARG A 89 -39.01 -7.38 33.18
N SER A 90 -39.93 -7.06 32.28
CA SER A 90 -39.69 -6.14 31.16
C SER A 90 -39.26 -4.77 31.70
N TRP A 91 -38.00 -4.41 31.46
CA TRP A 91 -37.58 -3.02 31.52
C TRP A 91 -37.63 -2.49 30.08
N ALA A 92 -38.60 -1.63 29.86
CA ALA A 92 -38.74 -0.86 28.64
C ALA A 92 -37.59 0.13 28.51
N ASP A 93 -37.11 0.27 27.28
CA ASP A 93 -36.35 1.37 26.68
C ASP A 93 -35.47 2.22 27.60
N ASP A 94 -34.18 1.92 27.57
CA ASP A 94 -33.19 2.96 27.25
C ASP A 94 -31.95 2.32 26.61
N THR A 95 -32.12 1.72 25.43
CA THR A 95 -30.97 1.35 24.60
C THR A 95 -30.50 2.59 23.85
N THR A 96 -29.69 3.42 24.50
CA THR A 96 -28.72 4.23 23.78
C THR A 96 -27.84 3.26 23.00
N SER A 97 -28.11 3.12 21.69
CA SER A 97 -27.27 2.31 20.82
C SER A 97 -25.87 2.92 20.85
N VAL A 98 -24.92 2.24 21.49
CA VAL A 98 -23.51 2.48 21.23
C VAL A 98 -23.31 1.99 19.80
N LYS A 99 -23.42 2.92 18.84
CA LYS A 99 -22.97 2.67 17.46
C LYS A 99 -21.52 2.21 17.57
N SER A 100 -21.24 1.01 17.12
CA SER A 100 -19.88 0.57 16.87
C SER A 100 -19.28 1.52 15.85
N ASP A 101 -18.15 2.15 16.18
CA ASP A 101 -17.32 2.93 15.25
C ASP A 101 -16.61 1.99 14.24
N ALA A 102 -17.36 1.11 13.58
CA ALA A 102 -16.97 0.67 12.25
C ALA A 102 -17.27 1.87 11.36
N ALA A 103 -16.25 2.66 11.04
CA ALA A 103 -16.37 3.80 10.15
C ALA A 103 -17.16 3.37 8.90
N GLU A 104 -18.37 3.90 8.74
CA GLU A 104 -19.11 3.78 7.49
C GLU A 104 -18.21 4.40 6.41
N LEU A 105 -17.98 3.64 5.34
CA LEU A 105 -17.18 4.09 4.19
C LEU A 105 -17.82 5.36 3.65
N ASP A 106 -17.13 6.50 3.73
CA ASP A 106 -17.54 7.67 2.97
C ASP A 106 -17.36 7.31 1.49
N GLU A 107 -18.47 7.32 0.74
CA GLU A 107 -18.48 7.03 -0.70
C GLU A 107 -17.71 8.10 -1.49
N ASN A 108 -17.38 9.25 -0.88
CA ASN A 108 -16.57 10.30 -1.50
C ASN A 108 -15.06 10.18 -1.25
N GLU A 109 -14.62 9.24 -0.41
CA GLU A 109 -13.19 9.02 -0.19
C GLU A 109 -12.55 8.35 -1.40
N LYS A 110 -11.54 9.03 -1.95
CA LYS A 110 -10.74 8.52 -3.06
C LYS A 110 -10.03 7.22 -2.68
N GLN A 111 -9.95 6.31 -3.64
CA GLN A 111 -9.36 4.99 -3.44
C GLN A 111 -8.35 4.63 -4.53
N ILE A 112 -7.20 4.12 -4.10
CA ILE A 112 -6.23 3.50 -4.98
C ILE A 112 -6.20 1.98 -4.81
N LEU A 113 -5.94 1.29 -5.90
CA LEU A 113 -5.57 -0.12 -5.91
C LEU A 113 -4.08 -0.25 -6.26
N VAL A 114 -3.28 -0.77 -5.34
CA VAL A 114 -1.86 -1.04 -5.55
C VAL A 114 -1.68 -2.51 -5.91
N VAL A 115 -1.29 -2.77 -7.15
CA VAL A 115 -0.96 -4.11 -7.64
C VAL A 115 0.56 -4.29 -7.62
N VAL A 116 0.99 -5.24 -6.80
CA VAL A 116 2.38 -5.53 -6.51
C VAL A 116 2.85 -6.73 -7.32
N GLY A 117 4.08 -6.63 -7.83
CA GLY A 117 4.81 -7.74 -8.39
C GLY A 117 4.53 -7.98 -9.88
N PRO A 118 5.17 -9.00 -10.48
CA PRO A 118 6.22 -9.83 -9.89
C PRO A 118 7.50 -9.04 -9.55
N SER A 119 8.44 -9.61 -8.78
CA SER A 119 9.81 -9.08 -8.63
C SER A 119 10.82 -10.22 -8.53
N THR A 120 11.91 -10.10 -9.27
CA THR A 120 13.01 -11.08 -9.33
C THR A 120 14.36 -10.50 -8.90
N HIS A 121 14.32 -9.29 -8.33
CA HIS A 121 15.50 -8.50 -8.00
C HIS A 121 16.13 -8.91 -6.65
N PRO A 122 17.43 -8.60 -6.45
CA PRO A 122 18.09 -8.82 -5.16
C PRO A 122 17.45 -8.01 -4.01
N PRO A 123 17.54 -8.47 -2.75
CA PRO A 123 17.12 -7.69 -1.59
C PRO A 123 17.72 -6.27 -1.55
N GLY A 124 16.91 -5.30 -1.15
CA GLY A 124 17.23 -3.87 -1.12
C GLY A 124 17.08 -3.14 -2.46
N THR A 125 16.77 -3.88 -3.53
CA THR A 125 16.43 -3.37 -4.86
C THR A 125 15.04 -3.88 -5.23
N HIS A 126 14.14 -3.03 -5.74
CA HIS A 126 12.78 -3.43 -6.13
C HIS A 126 12.07 -4.27 -5.05
N GLU A 127 12.09 -3.78 -3.82
CA GLU A 127 11.33 -4.32 -2.68
C GLU A 127 9.83 -4.03 -2.88
N VAL A 128 9.24 -4.55 -3.96
CA VAL A 128 7.95 -4.09 -4.49
C VAL A 128 6.80 -4.29 -3.51
N ALA A 129 6.82 -5.36 -2.70
CA ALA A 129 5.82 -5.60 -1.67
C ALA A 129 5.95 -4.60 -0.51
N ALA A 130 7.17 -4.33 -0.06
CA ALA A 130 7.42 -3.31 0.96
C ALA A 130 7.12 -1.90 0.43
N GLY A 131 7.44 -1.63 -0.83
CA GLY A 131 7.11 -0.39 -1.53
C GLY A 131 5.61 -0.18 -1.67
N GLY A 132 4.85 -1.21 -2.04
CA GLY A 132 3.39 -1.15 -2.12
C GLY A 132 2.73 -0.87 -0.77
N ARG A 133 3.20 -1.52 0.31
CA ARG A 133 2.77 -1.21 1.69
C ARG A 133 3.11 0.22 2.10
N LEU A 134 4.30 0.70 1.74
CA LEU A 134 4.73 2.07 2.04
C LEU A 134 3.88 3.10 1.30
N VAL A 135 3.60 2.89 0.01
CA VAL A 135 2.68 3.72 -0.78
C VAL A 135 1.33 3.78 -0.09
N ALA A 136 0.72 2.63 0.22
CA ALA A 136 -0.57 2.58 0.89
C ALA A 136 -0.54 3.36 2.21
N HIS A 137 0.50 3.20 3.02
CA HIS A 137 0.65 3.95 4.27
C HIS A 137 0.74 5.46 4.05
N CYS A 138 1.50 5.92 3.06
CA CYS A 138 1.63 7.34 2.72
C CYS A 138 0.30 7.96 2.30
N MET A 139 -0.46 7.25 1.47
CA MET A 139 -1.74 7.74 0.96
C MET A 139 -2.85 7.74 2.02
N MET A 140 -2.82 6.79 2.96
CA MET A 140 -3.80 6.71 4.05
C MET A 140 -3.49 7.62 5.25
N HIS A 141 -2.24 8.06 5.42
CA HIS A 141 -1.82 8.88 6.57
C HIS A 141 -1.09 10.19 6.17
N PRO A 142 -1.66 11.01 5.25
CA PRO A 142 -1.10 12.32 4.96
C PRO A 142 -1.14 13.23 6.19
N LEU A 143 -0.18 14.15 6.24
CA LEU A 143 -0.11 15.17 7.30
C LEU A 143 -0.93 16.43 6.98
N ASN A 144 -1.27 16.66 5.71
CA ASN A 144 -1.88 17.91 5.23
C ASN A 144 -2.94 17.73 4.13
N ALA A 145 -3.52 16.53 3.99
CA ALA A 145 -4.55 16.21 3.01
C ALA A 145 -5.57 15.22 3.60
N PRO A 146 -6.75 15.05 2.99
CA PRO A 146 -7.62 13.92 3.30
C PRO A 146 -6.94 12.57 2.97
N PRO A 147 -7.18 11.50 3.75
CA PRO A 147 -6.72 10.16 3.40
C PRO A 147 -7.23 9.71 2.04
N ILE A 148 -6.39 9.00 1.30
CA ILE A 148 -6.78 8.23 0.12
C ILE A 148 -6.70 6.76 0.51
N ARG A 149 -7.84 6.06 0.47
CA ARG A 149 -7.92 4.63 0.79
C ARG A 149 -7.01 3.84 -0.14
N ALA A 150 -6.37 2.80 0.38
CA ALA A 150 -5.47 1.98 -0.41
C ALA A 150 -5.70 0.49 -0.16
N ILE A 151 -5.91 -0.25 -1.23
CA ILE A 151 -5.92 -1.72 -1.23
C ILE A 151 -4.63 -2.20 -1.87
N VAL A 152 -3.91 -3.13 -1.24
CA VAL A 152 -2.67 -3.71 -1.77
C VAL A 152 -2.90 -5.18 -2.07
N VAL A 153 -2.63 -5.59 -3.32
CA VAL A 153 -2.75 -6.98 -3.79
C VAL A 153 -1.51 -7.39 -4.56
N ASP A 154 -1.19 -8.68 -4.56
CA ASP A 154 -0.08 -9.30 -5.31
C ASP A 154 -0.57 -10.16 -6.49
N HIS A 155 -1.85 -10.03 -6.82
CA HIS A 155 -2.56 -10.73 -7.88
C HIS A 155 -3.47 -9.74 -8.61
N TRP A 156 -4.03 -10.16 -9.73
CA TRP A 156 -5.03 -9.36 -10.42
C TRP A 156 -6.32 -9.30 -9.60
N PRO A 157 -6.83 -8.10 -9.25
CA PRO A 157 -8.02 -7.91 -8.40
C PRO A 157 -9.29 -8.47 -9.03
N ASP A 158 -10.31 -8.76 -8.21
CA ASP A 158 -11.67 -9.03 -8.69
C ASP A 158 -12.38 -7.77 -9.21
N ALA A 159 -13.46 -7.97 -9.97
CA ALA A 159 -14.23 -6.88 -10.59
C ALA A 159 -14.83 -5.89 -9.57
N GLU A 160 -15.21 -6.36 -8.38
CA GLU A 160 -15.73 -5.48 -7.32
C GLU A 160 -14.64 -4.51 -6.85
N THR A 161 -13.44 -5.02 -6.59
CA THR A 161 -12.28 -4.23 -6.18
C THR A 161 -11.85 -3.26 -7.28
N GLN A 162 -11.82 -3.72 -8.54
CA GLN A 162 -11.52 -2.88 -9.70
C GLN A 162 -12.51 -1.71 -9.84
N SER A 163 -13.80 -1.96 -9.63
CA SER A 163 -14.86 -0.97 -9.82
C SER A 163 -14.76 0.23 -8.87
N LYS A 164 -14.16 0.03 -7.69
CA LYS A 164 -14.00 1.04 -6.63
C LYS A 164 -12.72 1.87 -6.76
N ALA A 165 -11.79 1.51 -7.65
CA ALA A 165 -10.53 2.21 -7.78
C ALA A 165 -10.69 3.51 -8.61
N ASP A 166 -10.34 4.65 -8.02
CA ASP A 166 -10.15 5.91 -8.75
C ASP A 166 -8.82 5.93 -9.50
N SER A 167 -7.82 5.20 -9.01
CA SER A 167 -6.55 4.98 -9.71
C SER A 167 -5.95 3.61 -9.37
N ILE A 168 -5.29 2.99 -10.35
CA ILE A 168 -4.52 1.76 -10.17
C ILE A 168 -3.02 2.07 -10.22
N VAL A 169 -2.28 1.59 -9.23
CA VAL A 169 -0.85 1.79 -9.07
C VAL A 169 -0.12 0.47 -9.24
N PHE A 170 0.81 0.41 -10.19
CA PHE A 170 1.66 -0.74 -10.43
C PHE A 170 3.05 -0.52 -9.85
N ILE A 171 3.51 -1.50 -9.06
CA ILE A 171 4.89 -1.59 -8.58
C ILE A 171 5.37 -3.03 -8.75
N GLY A 172 6.30 -3.26 -9.67
CA GLY A 172 6.63 -4.60 -10.14
C GLY A 172 7.72 -4.58 -11.20
N ASP A 173 8.17 -5.76 -11.60
CA ASP A 173 9.06 -5.97 -12.73
C ASP A 173 8.27 -5.86 -14.03
N MET A 174 8.68 -4.92 -14.90
CA MET A 174 7.97 -4.59 -16.13
C MET A 174 6.51 -4.18 -15.84
N PHE A 175 5.73 -3.83 -16.87
CA PHE A 175 4.32 -3.55 -16.71
C PHE A 175 3.56 -4.81 -16.23
N PRO A 176 3.13 -4.89 -14.95
CA PRO A 176 2.65 -6.14 -14.36
C PRO A 176 1.51 -6.85 -15.12
N PRO A 177 0.53 -6.12 -15.69
CA PRO A 177 -0.52 -6.71 -16.53
C PRO A 177 0.00 -7.61 -17.66
N THR A 178 1.20 -7.35 -18.18
CA THR A 178 1.81 -8.15 -19.27
C THR A 178 2.53 -9.40 -18.77
N LYS A 179 2.70 -9.57 -17.45
CA LYS A 179 3.49 -10.63 -16.83
C LYS A 179 2.66 -11.66 -16.07
N PHE A 180 1.36 -11.42 -15.91
CA PHE A 180 0.43 -12.39 -15.35
C PHE A 180 0.02 -13.44 -16.39
N ALA A 181 -0.51 -14.59 -15.93
CA ALA A 181 -0.83 -15.70 -16.82
C ALA A 181 -1.98 -15.42 -17.81
N ASN A 182 -2.91 -14.53 -17.44
CA ASN A 182 -4.11 -14.20 -18.21
C ASN A 182 -4.03 -12.81 -18.83
N THR A 183 -2.89 -12.46 -19.44
CA THR A 183 -2.58 -11.11 -19.94
C THR A 183 -3.70 -10.48 -20.77
N GLU A 184 -4.27 -11.20 -21.75
CA GLU A 184 -5.30 -10.63 -22.63
C GLU A 184 -6.54 -10.19 -21.85
N SER A 185 -7.12 -11.07 -21.02
CA SER A 185 -8.27 -10.74 -20.15
C SER A 185 -7.97 -9.58 -19.20
N ILE A 186 -6.75 -9.56 -18.65
CA ILE A 186 -6.32 -8.52 -17.72
C ILE A 186 -6.22 -7.16 -18.42
N LEU A 187 -5.69 -7.12 -19.64
CA LEU A 187 -5.60 -5.90 -20.43
C LEU A 187 -6.98 -5.40 -20.86
N ASP A 188 -7.92 -6.30 -21.16
CA ASP A 188 -9.31 -5.94 -21.47
C ASP A 188 -10.04 -5.36 -20.26
N GLU A 189 -9.89 -5.99 -19.08
CA GLU A 189 -10.45 -5.48 -17.82
C GLU A 189 -9.83 -4.12 -17.45
N LEU A 190 -8.51 -3.99 -17.59
CA LEU A 190 -7.82 -2.73 -17.38
C LEU A 190 -8.28 -1.64 -18.35
N ALA A 191 -8.51 -1.97 -19.63
CA ALA A 191 -9.09 -1.05 -20.59
C ALA A 191 -10.48 -0.56 -20.12
N GLY A 192 -11.32 -1.45 -19.61
CA GLY A 192 -12.61 -1.07 -19.01
C GLY A 192 -12.48 -0.16 -17.78
N MET A 193 -11.40 -0.30 -16.99
CA MET A 193 -11.08 0.67 -15.93
C MET A 193 -10.69 2.03 -16.52
N MET A 194 -9.85 2.02 -17.56
CA MET A 194 -9.38 3.24 -18.22
C MET A 194 -10.52 4.02 -18.87
N ASP A 195 -11.45 3.34 -19.55
CA ASP A 195 -12.65 3.93 -20.19
C ASP A 195 -13.60 4.58 -19.17
N ARG A 196 -13.62 4.08 -17.92
CA ARG A 196 -14.35 4.69 -16.79
C ARG A 196 -13.69 5.98 -16.28
N GLY A 197 -12.48 6.30 -16.74
CA GLY A 197 -11.69 7.44 -16.26
C GLY A 197 -10.81 7.10 -15.04
N CYS A 198 -10.62 5.81 -14.72
CA CYS A 198 -9.67 5.41 -13.68
C CYS A 198 -8.26 5.88 -14.02
N GLY A 199 -7.53 6.42 -13.05
CA GLY A 199 -6.13 6.77 -13.19
C GLY A 199 -5.23 5.54 -13.30
N ILE A 200 -4.03 5.73 -13.85
CA ILE A 200 -2.99 4.70 -13.88
C ILE A 200 -1.66 5.28 -13.42
N VAL A 201 -0.93 4.52 -12.61
CA VAL A 201 0.41 4.86 -12.16
C VAL A 201 1.33 3.67 -12.34
N CYS A 202 2.53 3.88 -12.90
CA CYS A 202 3.60 2.88 -12.85
C CYS A 202 4.84 3.45 -12.16
N LEU A 203 5.32 2.72 -11.15
CA LEU A 203 6.51 3.08 -10.38
C LEU A 203 7.73 2.27 -10.82
N HIS A 204 8.81 2.98 -11.14
CA HIS A 204 10.09 2.45 -11.55
C HIS A 204 9.96 1.41 -12.67
N TYR A 205 10.32 0.14 -12.42
CA TYR A 205 10.35 -0.90 -13.44
C TYR A 205 8.96 -1.30 -13.93
N ALA A 206 7.89 -0.93 -13.21
CA ALA A 206 6.52 -1.10 -13.69
C ALA A 206 6.24 -0.31 -14.97
N THR A 207 7.09 0.66 -15.32
CA THR A 207 7.01 1.40 -16.58
C THR A 207 7.53 0.59 -17.78
N GLY A 208 8.11 -0.60 -17.56
CA GLY A 208 8.84 -1.35 -18.59
C GLY A 208 7.97 -2.16 -19.55
N LEU A 209 8.27 -2.08 -20.85
CA LEU A 209 7.75 -2.98 -21.88
C LEU A 209 8.90 -3.51 -22.75
N GLU A 210 8.78 -4.77 -23.18
CA GLU A 210 9.72 -5.47 -24.07
C GLU A 210 9.19 -5.59 -25.50
N ALA A 211 10.05 -5.97 -26.45
CA ALA A 211 9.65 -6.18 -27.85
C ALA A 211 8.45 -7.12 -28.02
N LYS A 212 8.32 -8.14 -27.16
CA LYS A 212 7.18 -9.08 -27.20
C LYS A 212 5.85 -8.45 -26.72
N ASP A 213 5.92 -7.36 -25.98
CA ASP A 213 4.75 -6.70 -25.39
C ASP A 213 4.21 -5.59 -26.32
N VAL A 214 4.93 -5.20 -27.38
CA VAL A 214 4.62 -4.01 -28.18
C VAL A 214 4.57 -4.30 -29.69
N GLY A 215 3.87 -3.44 -30.44
CA GLY A 215 3.91 -3.45 -31.90
C GLY A 215 5.24 -2.91 -32.48
N PRO A 216 5.45 -3.01 -33.82
CA PRO A 216 6.70 -2.65 -34.48
C PRO A 216 7.16 -1.21 -34.28
N GLU A 217 6.23 -0.26 -34.08
CA GLU A 217 6.55 1.14 -33.79
C GLU A 217 6.34 1.46 -32.31
N GLY A 218 6.41 0.46 -31.43
CA GLY A 218 6.23 0.64 -29.99
C GLY A 218 4.79 0.84 -29.54
N GLN A 219 3.81 0.46 -30.35
CA GLN A 219 2.40 0.59 -29.98
C GLN A 219 2.03 -0.35 -28.83
N HIS A 220 1.46 0.21 -27.76
CA HIS A 220 0.85 -0.54 -26.66
C HIS A 220 -0.14 0.39 -25.93
N PRO A 221 -1.27 -0.10 -25.38
CA PRO A 221 -2.24 0.75 -24.68
C PRO A 221 -1.65 1.60 -23.55
N LEU A 222 -0.66 1.06 -22.81
CA LEU A 222 0.06 1.79 -21.76
C LEU A 222 0.63 3.13 -22.23
N LEU A 223 1.07 3.24 -23.49
CA LEU A 223 1.58 4.49 -24.03
C LEU A 223 0.51 5.59 -24.00
N GLN A 224 -0.73 5.26 -24.33
CA GLN A 224 -1.86 6.20 -24.30
C GLN A 224 -2.39 6.40 -22.87
N TRP A 225 -2.35 5.36 -22.04
CA TRP A 225 -2.83 5.45 -20.67
C TRP A 225 -1.88 6.23 -19.74
N MET A 226 -0.57 6.12 -19.95
CA MET A 226 0.45 6.71 -19.08
C MET A 226 1.26 7.84 -19.74
N GLY A 227 1.19 7.99 -21.06
CA GLY A 227 1.88 9.05 -21.81
C GLY A 227 3.33 8.75 -22.16
N GLY A 228 3.83 7.57 -21.82
CA GLY A 228 5.20 7.12 -22.06
C GLY A 228 5.50 5.81 -21.33
N TYR A 229 6.58 5.13 -21.68
CA TYR A 229 7.04 3.92 -21.01
C TYR A 229 8.56 3.70 -21.18
N PHE A 230 9.13 2.83 -20.36
CA PHE A 230 10.52 2.38 -20.46
C PHE A 230 10.63 1.24 -21.49
N ALA A 231 11.24 1.49 -22.64
CA ALA A 231 11.36 0.51 -23.72
C ALA A 231 12.68 -0.27 -23.56
N THR A 232 12.61 -1.52 -23.12
CA THR A 232 13.78 -2.36 -22.92
C THR A 232 13.79 -3.52 -23.90
N ARG A 233 14.94 -3.75 -24.55
CA ARG A 233 15.09 -4.80 -25.58
C ARG A 233 14.07 -4.67 -26.72
N CYS A 234 13.77 -3.43 -27.11
CA CYS A 234 12.90 -3.11 -28.23
C CYS A 234 13.71 -2.64 -29.45
N ASP A 235 13.18 -2.88 -30.64
CA ASP A 235 13.83 -2.48 -31.89
C ASP A 235 13.57 -0.99 -32.24
N HIS A 236 12.35 -0.50 -31.96
CA HIS A 236 11.93 0.86 -32.27
C HIS A 236 12.57 1.92 -31.38
N HIS A 237 12.97 1.55 -30.16
CA HIS A 237 13.51 2.48 -29.17
C HIS A 237 14.40 1.77 -28.15
N ARG A 238 15.38 2.49 -27.60
CA ARG A 238 16.34 1.94 -26.64
C ARG A 238 16.44 2.84 -25.41
N SER A 239 15.60 2.56 -24.41
CA SER A 239 15.75 3.15 -23.08
C SER A 239 16.93 2.51 -22.35
N VAL A 240 17.54 3.25 -21.43
CA VAL A 240 18.73 2.81 -20.71
C VAL A 240 18.46 2.82 -19.22
N ALA A 241 18.58 1.65 -18.60
CA ALA A 241 18.64 1.49 -17.15
C ALA A 241 20.11 1.45 -16.72
N ARG A 242 20.50 2.38 -15.85
CA ARG A 242 21.87 2.50 -15.35
C ARG A 242 21.89 3.12 -13.97
N ILE A 243 22.65 2.53 -13.06
CA ILE A 243 22.88 3.12 -11.74
C ILE A 243 23.80 4.33 -11.88
N PHE A 244 23.42 5.45 -11.28
CA PHE A 244 24.20 6.68 -11.20
C PHE A 244 24.54 6.99 -9.74
N ASP A 245 25.80 7.34 -9.47
CA ASP A 245 26.27 7.82 -8.16
C ASP A 245 25.54 9.07 -7.68
N ALA A 246 25.19 9.94 -8.62
CA ALA A 246 24.43 11.15 -8.37
C ALA A 246 23.54 11.47 -9.59
N ALA A 247 22.24 11.28 -9.43
CA ALA A 247 21.21 11.79 -10.33
C ALA A 247 20.48 12.94 -9.64
N THR A 248 20.65 14.16 -10.16
CA THR A 248 19.90 15.34 -9.67
C THR A 248 18.59 15.43 -10.42
N ILE A 249 17.49 15.38 -9.67
CA ILE A 249 16.12 15.46 -10.16
C ILE A 249 15.64 16.89 -9.99
N GLU A 250 15.21 17.49 -11.09
CA GLU A 250 14.71 18.85 -11.18
C GLU A 250 13.22 18.85 -11.52
N ASN A 251 12.50 19.83 -10.98
CA ASN A 251 11.09 20.02 -11.26
C ASN A 251 10.91 20.64 -12.65
N ALA A 252 10.18 19.94 -13.52
CA ALA A 252 9.96 20.37 -14.90
C ALA A 252 8.63 21.11 -15.09
N SER A 253 7.75 21.08 -14.08
CA SER A 253 6.39 21.62 -14.13
C SER A 253 5.93 22.08 -12.75
N ALA A 254 6.56 23.12 -12.21
CA ALA A 254 6.29 23.61 -10.84
C ALA A 254 4.83 24.06 -10.62
N ASP A 255 4.17 24.57 -11.66
CA ASP A 255 2.75 24.98 -11.61
C ASP A 255 1.78 23.79 -11.69
N HIS A 256 2.27 22.60 -12.05
CA HIS A 256 1.45 21.39 -12.09
C HIS A 256 1.27 20.84 -10.67
N PRO A 257 0.09 20.29 -10.31
CA PRO A 257 -0.13 19.71 -8.98
C PRO A 257 0.95 18.70 -8.54
N VAL A 258 1.48 17.92 -9.49
CA VAL A 258 2.56 16.96 -9.21
C VAL A 258 3.90 17.62 -8.86
N GLY A 259 4.14 18.84 -9.37
CA GLY A 259 5.30 19.66 -9.05
C GLY A 259 5.23 20.37 -7.68
N ALA A 260 4.13 20.27 -6.95
CA ALA A 260 3.94 21.02 -5.72
C ALA A 260 4.79 20.49 -4.55
N GLY A 261 5.45 21.39 -3.81
CA GLY A 261 5.94 21.07 -2.47
C GLY A 261 7.22 20.25 -2.36
N TRP A 262 7.98 20.10 -3.44
CA TRP A 262 9.29 19.46 -3.42
C TRP A 262 10.32 20.29 -4.19
N GLU A 263 11.52 20.34 -3.64
CA GLU A 263 12.69 21.03 -4.22
C GLU A 263 13.58 20.03 -4.95
N PRO A 264 14.46 20.48 -5.87
CA PRO A 264 15.43 19.61 -6.52
C PRO A 264 16.24 18.78 -5.52
N PHE A 265 16.51 17.53 -5.89
CA PHE A 265 17.15 16.56 -4.99
C PHE A 265 18.06 15.60 -5.75
N THR A 266 19.10 15.10 -5.09
CA THR A 266 20.09 14.19 -5.68
C THR A 266 20.06 12.83 -4.99
N LEU A 267 20.19 11.76 -5.78
CA LEU A 267 20.11 10.37 -5.32
C LEU A 267 21.11 9.48 -6.04
N HIS A 268 21.63 8.47 -5.33
CA HIS A 268 22.26 7.29 -5.94
C HIS A 268 21.16 6.27 -6.23
N ASP A 269 20.84 6.08 -7.50
CA ASP A 269 19.69 5.29 -7.97
C ASP A 269 19.86 4.94 -9.46
N GLU A 270 18.85 4.29 -10.03
CA GLU A 270 18.77 3.89 -11.43
C GLU A 270 17.62 4.59 -12.18
N PRO A 271 17.58 5.93 -12.28
CA PRO A 271 16.64 6.58 -13.19
C PRO A 271 16.89 6.09 -14.63
N TYR A 272 15.82 5.74 -15.32
CA TYR A 272 15.91 5.38 -16.72
C TYR A 272 16.01 6.62 -17.60
N ILE A 273 16.92 6.58 -18.58
CA ILE A 273 17.11 7.64 -19.57
C ILE A 273 16.64 7.17 -20.95
N ASN A 274 16.38 8.14 -21.83
CA ASN A 274 15.81 7.90 -23.15
C ASN A 274 14.51 7.06 -23.08
N ASN A 275 13.55 7.48 -22.24
CA ASN A 275 12.22 6.84 -22.20
C ASN A 275 11.45 7.07 -23.51
N TYR A 276 10.51 6.17 -23.82
CA TYR A 276 9.74 6.22 -25.06
C TYR A 276 8.41 6.96 -24.85
N PHE A 277 8.12 7.93 -25.72
CA PHE A 277 6.95 8.80 -25.65
C PHE A 277 6.09 8.82 -26.92
N GLY A 278 6.53 8.17 -27.99
CA GLY A 278 5.73 8.01 -29.21
C GLY A 278 6.56 7.85 -30.49
N PRO A 279 5.91 7.45 -31.60
CA PRO A 279 6.61 7.12 -32.84
C PRO A 279 7.09 8.37 -33.60
N ASP A 280 6.54 9.53 -33.26
CA ASP A 280 6.86 10.80 -33.90
C ASP A 280 8.15 11.41 -33.33
N ALA A 281 9.30 10.85 -33.73
CA ALA A 281 10.62 11.25 -33.28
C ALA A 281 10.75 11.32 -31.74
N ASN A 282 10.07 10.41 -31.03
CA ASN A 282 10.00 10.35 -29.57
C ASN A 282 9.44 11.62 -28.90
N ARG A 283 8.63 12.42 -29.60
CA ARG A 283 7.89 13.53 -29.00
C ARG A 283 6.83 13.01 -28.03
N MET A 284 6.61 13.75 -26.95
CA MET A 284 5.54 13.46 -26.00
C MET A 284 4.17 13.52 -26.68
N LEU A 285 3.30 12.57 -26.35
CA LEU A 285 1.92 12.55 -26.84
C LEU A 285 1.19 13.86 -26.49
N PRO A 286 0.18 14.26 -27.29
CA PRO A 286 -0.72 15.33 -26.90
C PRO A 286 -1.31 15.10 -25.50
N GLY A 287 -1.20 16.12 -24.63
CA GLY A 287 -1.67 16.04 -23.24
C GLY A 287 -0.68 15.43 -22.25
N ALA A 288 0.45 14.87 -22.72
CA ALA A 288 1.53 14.40 -21.86
C ALA A 288 2.44 15.57 -21.43
N ILE A 289 2.94 15.50 -20.20
CA ILE A 289 3.61 16.60 -19.50
C ILE A 289 4.86 16.05 -18.83
N PRO A 290 6.06 16.65 -19.05
CA PRO A 290 7.24 16.30 -18.28
C PRO A 290 7.11 16.88 -16.87
N LEU A 291 7.17 16.02 -15.84
CA LEU A 291 6.96 16.42 -14.44
C LEU A 291 8.28 16.57 -13.69
N ALA A 292 9.25 15.70 -13.98
CA ALA A 292 10.60 15.81 -13.46
C ALA A 292 11.64 15.45 -14.53
N THR A 293 12.78 16.13 -14.49
CA THR A 293 13.90 15.89 -15.40
C THR A 293 15.22 15.68 -14.66
N SER A 294 16.20 15.12 -15.35
CA SER A 294 17.58 15.04 -14.88
C SER A 294 18.54 15.26 -16.05
N MET A 295 19.69 15.88 -15.80
CA MET A 295 20.76 16.03 -16.79
C MET A 295 21.64 14.78 -16.77
N LEU A 296 21.30 13.79 -17.60
CA LEU A 296 21.97 12.48 -17.63
C LEU A 296 22.21 12.02 -19.08
N PRO A 297 23.25 11.20 -19.30
CA PRO A 297 24.27 10.81 -18.32
C PRO A 297 25.33 11.91 -18.06
N PRO A 298 26.07 11.91 -16.92
CA PRO A 298 27.02 12.98 -16.59
C PRO A 298 28.13 13.20 -17.63
N GLU A 299 28.54 12.14 -18.32
CA GLU A 299 29.56 12.18 -19.36
C GLU A 299 29.07 12.80 -20.69
N ALA A 300 27.75 12.88 -20.89
CA ALA A 300 27.12 13.46 -22.06
C ALA A 300 25.73 13.99 -21.65
N PRO A 301 25.66 15.10 -20.88
CA PRO A 301 24.44 15.50 -20.20
C PRO A 301 23.38 15.95 -21.20
N GLU A 302 22.28 15.21 -21.24
CA GLU A 302 21.07 15.55 -21.96
C GLU A 302 19.91 15.68 -20.98
N ARG A 303 18.91 16.49 -21.32
CA ARG A 303 17.73 16.67 -20.47
C ARG A 303 16.80 15.46 -20.60
N GLN A 304 16.86 14.55 -19.63
CA GLN A 304 16.08 13.32 -19.59
C GLN A 304 14.79 13.52 -18.80
N VAL A 305 13.65 13.07 -19.33
CA VAL A 305 12.37 13.02 -18.61
C VAL A 305 12.32 11.75 -17.77
N VAL A 306 12.29 11.92 -16.45
CA VAL A 306 12.36 10.83 -15.45
C VAL A 306 11.09 10.71 -14.61
N ALA A 307 10.16 11.66 -14.75
CA ALA A 307 8.76 11.50 -14.38
C ALA A 307 7.88 12.28 -15.37
N TRP A 308 6.74 11.73 -15.73
CA TRP A 308 5.80 12.32 -16.66
C TRP A 308 4.36 12.00 -16.26
N GLY A 309 3.42 12.80 -16.76
CA GLY A 309 2.00 12.50 -16.64
C GLY A 309 1.26 12.77 -17.94
N ILE A 310 0.01 12.34 -18.03
CA ILE A 310 -0.88 12.62 -19.15
C ILE A 310 -2.30 12.89 -18.67
N ASN A 311 -2.94 13.92 -19.23
CA ASN A 311 -4.39 14.08 -19.15
C ASN A 311 -5.02 13.36 -20.35
N ARG A 312 -5.83 12.33 -20.08
CA ARG A 312 -6.48 11.53 -21.11
C ARG A 312 -7.81 12.17 -21.53
N ALA A 313 -8.22 11.93 -22.77
CA ALA A 313 -9.45 12.49 -23.33
C ALA A 313 -10.73 11.99 -22.62
N ASP A 314 -10.67 10.82 -22.00
CA ASP A 314 -11.74 10.24 -21.18
C ASP A 314 -11.81 10.79 -19.75
N GLY A 315 -10.99 11.80 -19.44
CA GLY A 315 -10.92 12.42 -18.12
C GLY A 315 -10.00 11.71 -17.13
N GLY A 316 -9.50 10.51 -17.46
CA GLY A 316 -8.52 9.82 -16.64
C GLY A 316 -7.13 10.46 -16.72
N ARG A 317 -6.26 10.07 -15.78
CA ARG A 317 -4.89 10.62 -15.67
C ARG A 317 -3.88 9.49 -15.54
N GLY A 318 -2.76 9.63 -16.25
CA GLY A 318 -1.65 8.68 -16.18
C GLY A 318 -0.41 9.30 -15.57
N PHE A 319 0.32 8.57 -14.75
CA PHE A 319 1.59 9.02 -14.15
C PHE A 319 2.66 7.92 -14.22
N GLY A 320 3.83 8.25 -14.76
CA GLY A 320 4.99 7.38 -14.80
C GLY A 320 6.19 8.03 -14.13
N ILE A 321 6.91 7.28 -13.31
CA ILE A 321 8.19 7.71 -12.71
C ILE A 321 9.16 6.54 -12.73
N VAL A 322 10.41 6.78 -13.13
CA VAL A 322 11.41 5.71 -13.30
C VAL A 322 12.30 5.54 -12.07
N MET A 323 11.78 5.85 -10.89
CA MET A 323 12.46 5.76 -9.58
C MET A 323 11.43 5.39 -8.49
N PRO A 324 11.87 4.87 -7.32
CA PRO A 324 13.23 4.43 -7.01
C PRO A 324 13.49 2.96 -7.38
N HIS A 325 14.76 2.63 -7.70
CA HIS A 325 15.29 1.27 -7.74
C HIS A 325 15.62 0.76 -6.34
N TYR A 326 16.37 1.57 -5.57
CA TYR A 326 16.80 1.21 -4.22
C TYR A 326 15.71 1.52 -3.20
N TYR A 327 15.38 0.53 -2.37
CA TYR A 327 14.31 0.69 -1.38
C TYR A 327 14.60 1.80 -0.35
N ARG A 328 15.88 1.97 0.04
CA ARG A 328 16.30 3.06 0.93
C ARG A 328 15.93 4.46 0.45
N ASN A 329 15.78 4.67 -0.86
CA ASN A 329 15.48 6.00 -1.42
C ASN A 329 14.03 6.45 -1.13
N TRP A 330 13.14 5.56 -0.64
CA TRP A 330 11.86 5.98 -0.06
C TRP A 330 12.01 6.88 1.18
N ALA A 331 13.18 6.91 1.83
CA ALA A 331 13.48 7.87 2.90
C ALA A 331 13.66 9.31 2.38
N ASN A 332 13.94 9.50 1.08
CA ASN A 332 14.09 10.82 0.48
C ASN A 332 12.72 11.52 0.39
N ASP A 333 12.55 12.61 1.15
CA ASP A 333 11.28 13.32 1.29
C ASP A 333 10.79 13.99 -0.01
N PRO A 334 11.65 14.69 -0.78
CA PRO A 334 11.27 15.21 -2.11
C PRO A 334 10.80 14.12 -3.08
N LEU A 335 11.51 12.99 -3.18
CA LEU A 335 11.10 11.87 -4.03
C LEU A 335 9.74 11.32 -3.61
N ARG A 336 9.55 11.09 -2.31
CA ARG A 336 8.29 10.56 -1.77
C ARG A 336 7.14 11.53 -2.00
N THR A 337 7.37 12.83 -1.86
CA THR A 337 6.39 13.88 -2.16
C THR A 337 6.00 13.86 -3.64
N LEU A 338 6.98 13.81 -4.56
CA LEU A 338 6.73 13.71 -6.00
C LEU A 338 5.86 12.48 -6.34
N ILE A 339 6.18 11.31 -5.79
CA ILE A 339 5.41 10.07 -6.00
C ILE A 339 3.98 10.21 -5.45
N CYS A 340 3.82 10.68 -4.20
CA CYS A 340 2.51 10.82 -3.57
C CYS A 340 1.64 11.85 -4.30
N ASN A 341 2.23 12.96 -4.77
CA ASN A 341 1.51 13.93 -5.58
C ASN A 341 1.02 13.31 -6.89
N GLY A 342 1.86 12.53 -7.59
CA GLY A 342 1.48 11.84 -8.82
C GLY A 342 0.33 10.86 -8.62
N ILE A 343 0.38 10.09 -7.53
CA ILE A 343 -0.70 9.15 -7.17
C ILE A 343 -1.99 9.90 -6.81
N ALA A 344 -1.94 10.90 -5.92
CA ALA A 344 -3.10 11.70 -5.57
C ALA A 344 -3.71 12.41 -6.79
N TRP A 345 -2.88 13.00 -7.65
CA TRP A 345 -3.33 13.63 -8.88
C TRP A 345 -4.01 12.63 -9.82
N SER A 346 -3.51 11.40 -9.92
CA SER A 346 -4.09 10.36 -10.78
C SER A 346 -5.50 9.92 -10.38
N THR A 347 -5.89 10.03 -9.10
CA THR A 347 -7.25 9.73 -8.62
C THR A 347 -8.25 10.85 -8.90
N GLY A 348 -7.77 12.01 -9.36
CA GLY A 348 -8.57 13.22 -9.44
C GLY A 348 -8.65 14.01 -8.14
N ALA A 349 -7.96 13.61 -7.06
CA ALA A 349 -7.90 14.36 -5.82
C ALA A 349 -7.13 15.68 -5.99
N ASP A 350 -7.44 16.66 -5.12
CA ASP A 350 -6.64 17.87 -4.99
C ASP A 350 -5.29 17.55 -4.33
N VAL A 351 -4.21 18.01 -4.96
CA VAL A 351 -2.87 17.97 -4.35
C VAL A 351 -2.67 19.28 -3.56
N PRO A 352 -2.29 19.22 -2.28
CA PRO A 352 -1.99 20.43 -1.52
C PRO A 352 -0.91 21.28 -2.20
N LYS A 353 -0.98 22.61 -2.06
CA LYS A 353 0.02 23.53 -2.63
C LYS A 353 1.44 23.28 -2.12
N ASP A 354 1.56 22.80 -0.89
CA ASP A 354 2.84 22.42 -0.27
C ASP A 354 3.22 20.95 -0.53
N GLY A 355 2.53 20.28 -1.46
CA GLY A 355 2.68 18.86 -1.78
C GLY A 355 2.04 17.94 -0.74
N PHE A 356 1.91 16.67 -1.09
CA PHE A 356 1.37 15.61 -0.24
C PHE A 356 2.41 15.25 0.83
N LYS A 357 2.25 15.79 2.04
CA LYS A 357 3.23 15.60 3.13
C LYS A 357 2.98 14.30 3.88
N THR A 358 4.06 13.59 4.16
CA THR A 358 4.05 12.32 4.89
C THR A 358 5.09 12.37 5.99
N ALA A 359 4.86 11.65 7.09
CA ALA A 359 5.92 11.45 8.09
C ALA A 359 7.09 10.68 7.47
N ALA A 360 8.31 10.94 7.93
CA ALA A 360 9.47 10.17 7.53
C ALA A 360 9.24 8.67 7.87
N PRO A 361 9.30 7.76 6.88
CA PRO A 361 8.94 6.38 7.11
C PRO A 361 10.04 5.65 7.90
N ASN A 362 9.66 4.81 8.86
CA ASN A 362 10.53 3.76 9.35
C ASN A 362 10.51 2.61 8.32
N LEU A 363 11.44 2.59 7.38
CA LEU A 363 11.44 1.64 6.26
C LEU A 363 11.36 0.16 6.69
N LYS A 364 11.86 -0.20 7.88
CA LYS A 364 11.78 -1.59 8.38
C LYS A 364 10.35 -2.03 8.68
N GLN A 365 9.45 -1.10 8.98
CA GLN A 365 8.06 -1.41 9.37
C GLN A 365 7.23 -2.01 8.23
N PHE A 366 7.73 -1.90 7.00
CA PHE A 366 7.07 -2.42 5.82
C PHE A 366 7.66 -3.75 5.37
N ASP A 367 8.42 -4.43 6.23
CA ASP A 367 8.97 -5.78 6.00
C ASP A 367 9.65 -5.96 4.63
N PRO A 368 10.66 -5.14 4.28
CA PRO A 368 11.51 -5.43 3.12
C PRO A 368 12.44 -6.61 3.42
N ASP A 369 12.90 -7.31 2.38
CA ASP A 369 13.98 -8.29 2.56
C ASP A 369 15.29 -7.60 3.00
N SER A 370 15.53 -6.38 2.51
CA SER A 370 16.62 -5.51 2.97
C SER A 370 16.32 -4.02 2.73
N ILE A 371 16.84 -3.14 3.58
CA ILE A 371 16.83 -1.69 3.29
C ILE A 371 17.97 -1.33 2.33
N GLU A 372 19.16 -1.83 2.63
CA GLU A 372 20.34 -1.60 1.82
C GLU A 372 20.45 -2.66 0.73
N PRO A 373 20.88 -2.30 -0.49
CA PRO A 373 21.05 -3.26 -1.56
C PRO A 373 22.08 -4.31 -1.18
N GLN A 374 21.72 -5.57 -1.37
CA GLN A 374 22.63 -6.70 -1.18
C GLN A 374 23.20 -7.14 -2.52
N ALA A 375 24.48 -7.47 -2.53
CA ALA A 375 25.11 -8.03 -3.72
C ALA A 375 24.37 -9.30 -4.17
N ARG A 376 24.10 -9.42 -5.47
CA ARG A 376 23.50 -10.63 -6.05
C ARG A 376 24.41 -11.82 -5.70
N LYS A 377 23.91 -12.79 -4.93
CA LYS A 377 24.64 -14.02 -4.65
C LYS A 377 24.98 -14.66 -5.99
N LYS A 378 26.28 -14.75 -6.34
CA LYS A 378 26.71 -15.45 -7.56
C LYS A 378 26.08 -16.85 -7.53
N ALA A 379 25.34 -17.20 -8.57
CA ALA A 379 24.82 -18.56 -8.71
C ALA A 379 26.00 -19.52 -8.59
N LYS A 380 25.90 -20.51 -7.70
CA LYS A 380 26.91 -21.58 -7.63
C LYS A 380 26.91 -22.27 -8.98
N THR A 381 27.97 -22.07 -9.77
CA THR A 381 28.22 -22.84 -10.98
C THR A 381 28.22 -24.31 -10.56
N ARG A 382 27.25 -25.08 -11.07
CA ARG A 382 27.14 -26.52 -10.82
C ARG A 382 28.10 -27.28 -11.72
#